data_AF-A0A061I356-F1
#
_entry.id   AF-A0A061I356-F1
#
_cell.length_a   1.000
_cell.length_b   1.000
_cell.length_c   1.000
_cell.angle_alpha   90.00
_cell.angle_beta   90.00
_cell.angle_gamma   90.00
#
_symmetry.space_group_name_H-M   'P 1'
#
loop_
_entity.id
_entity.type
_entity.pdbx_description
1 polymer ?
#
loop_
_entity_poly.entity_id
_entity_poly.type
_entity_poly.pdbx_seq_one_letter_code
_entity_poly.pdbx_strand_id
1 'polypeptide(L)'
;MGVNLFAGKFGRCINQTEGDLPLNYTIVNNKSECESFNVTGELYWTKVKVNFDNVGAGYLALLQVATFKGWMDIMYAAVDSRGYEEQPQWEHNLYMYIYFVVFIIFGSFFTLNLFIGVIIDNFNQQKKKIRGQDIFMTEEQKKYYNAMKKLGSKKPQKPIPRPLNKYQGFIFDIVTKQAFDVTIMFLICLNMVTMMVETDDQSPEKVNILAKVNLLFVAIFTGECIVKMAALRHYYFTNSWNIFDFVVVILSIVGTVLSDIIQKYFFSPTLFRVIRLARIGRILRLIRGAKGIRTLLFALMIFLSHGSPPGLSRHPGTPTSCSSPTIS
;
A
#
# COMPACT_ATOMS: atom_id res chain seq x y z
N MET A 1 -33.37 7.34 -18.12
CA MET A 1 -32.67 8.49 -18.73
C MET A 1 -31.56 8.05 -19.68
N GLY A 2 -30.51 7.37 -19.21
CA GLY A 2 -29.41 6.90 -20.08
C GLY A 2 -29.83 6.09 -21.30
N VAL A 3 -30.79 5.15 -21.15
CA VAL A 3 -31.36 4.39 -22.27
C VAL A 3 -31.95 5.32 -23.34
N ASN A 4 -32.72 6.34 -22.95
CA ASN A 4 -33.32 7.27 -23.92
C ASN A 4 -32.27 8.12 -24.65
N LEU A 5 -31.13 8.41 -24.01
CA LEU A 5 -30.07 9.24 -24.59
C LEU A 5 -29.16 8.44 -25.54
N PHE A 6 -28.88 7.18 -25.20
CA PHE A 6 -27.76 6.43 -25.78
C PHE A 6 -28.12 5.06 -26.38
N ALA A 7 -29.36 4.57 -26.23
CA ALA A 7 -29.75 3.27 -26.77
C ALA A 7 -29.55 3.19 -28.29
N GLY A 8 -28.88 2.15 -28.76
CA GLY A 8 -28.59 1.93 -30.17
C GLY A 8 -27.51 2.86 -30.77
N LYS A 9 -26.88 3.73 -29.97
CA LYS A 9 -25.86 4.68 -30.46
C LYS A 9 -24.42 4.28 -30.20
N PHE A 10 -24.19 3.19 -29.46
CA PHE A 10 -22.85 2.68 -29.09
C PHE A 10 -22.34 1.63 -30.09
N GLY A 11 -22.94 1.56 -31.28
CA GLY A 11 -22.48 0.72 -32.36
C GLY A 11 -21.34 1.39 -33.11
N ARG A 12 -20.39 0.58 -33.59
CA ARG A 12 -19.29 1.04 -34.44
C ARG A 12 -18.94 -0.04 -35.46
N CYS A 13 -18.71 0.38 -36.70
CA CYS A 13 -18.12 -0.45 -37.74
C CYS A 13 -16.60 -0.48 -37.54
N ILE A 14 -16.03 -1.67 -37.39
CA ILE A 14 -14.59 -1.88 -37.25
C ILE A 14 -14.08 -2.89 -38.29
N ASN A 15 -12.80 -2.76 -38.63
CA ASN A 15 -12.10 -3.67 -39.53
C ASN A 15 -11.35 -4.72 -38.70
N GLN A 16 -11.51 -6.00 -39.06
CA GLN A 16 -10.84 -7.13 -38.41
C GLN A 16 -9.31 -6.99 -38.32
N THR A 17 -8.69 -6.29 -39.28
CA THR A 17 -7.22 -6.14 -39.39
C THR A 17 -6.67 -5.00 -38.51
N GLU A 18 -7.41 -3.90 -38.36
CA GLU A 18 -6.99 -2.71 -37.58
C GLU A 18 -7.43 -2.75 -36.11
N GLY A 19 -8.25 -3.74 -35.73
CA GLY A 19 -8.67 -3.99 -34.35
C GLY A 19 -9.86 -3.13 -33.93
N ASP A 20 -9.83 -2.59 -32.71
CA ASP A 20 -10.96 -1.94 -32.04
C ASP A 20 -11.17 -0.45 -32.43
N LEU A 21 -10.46 0.09 -33.43
CA LEU A 21 -10.61 1.47 -33.86
C LEU A 21 -11.79 1.60 -34.86
N PRO A 22 -12.70 2.57 -34.66
CA PRO A 22 -13.78 2.81 -35.62
C PRO A 22 -13.23 3.38 -36.93
N LEU A 23 -13.80 2.92 -38.05
CA LEU A 23 -13.55 3.52 -39.35
C LEU A 23 -14.04 4.98 -39.39
N ASN A 24 -13.40 5.79 -40.23
CA ASN A 24 -13.81 7.18 -40.44
C ASN A 24 -15.26 7.25 -40.91
N TYR A 25 -16.04 8.14 -40.29
CA TYR A 25 -17.46 8.36 -40.59
C TYR A 25 -17.76 8.77 -42.05
N THR A 26 -16.74 9.24 -42.78
CA THR A 26 -16.84 9.58 -44.21
C THR A 26 -16.82 8.36 -45.13
N ILE A 27 -16.28 7.24 -44.68
CA ILE A 27 -16.20 5.98 -45.45
C ILE A 27 -17.45 5.14 -45.18
N VAL A 28 -17.85 5.04 -43.91
CA VAL A 28 -19.06 4.34 -43.47
C VAL A 28 -19.79 5.24 -42.48
N ASN A 29 -20.97 5.72 -42.83
CA ASN A 29 -21.73 6.66 -42.00
C ASN A 29 -22.81 5.96 -41.15
N ASN A 30 -23.35 4.83 -41.60
CA ASN A 30 -24.35 4.07 -40.85
C ASN A 30 -24.11 2.56 -40.91
N LYS A 31 -24.87 1.82 -40.08
CA LYS A 31 -24.79 0.36 -40.05
C LYS A 31 -25.17 -0.31 -41.37
N SER A 32 -26.18 0.19 -42.08
CA SER A 32 -26.58 -0.37 -43.38
C SER A 32 -25.47 -0.25 -44.44
N GLU A 33 -24.71 0.84 -44.42
CA GLU A 33 -23.52 1.03 -45.24
C GLU A 33 -22.42 0.04 -44.83
N CYS A 34 -22.15 -0.12 -43.53
CA CYS A 34 -21.19 -1.12 -43.02
C CYS A 34 -21.52 -2.53 -43.54
N GLU A 35 -22.80 -2.91 -43.50
CA GLU A 35 -23.27 -4.20 -44.02
C GLU A 35 -23.18 -4.29 -45.54
N SER A 36 -23.44 -3.21 -46.28
CA SER A 36 -23.32 -3.17 -47.75
C SER A 36 -21.87 -3.23 -48.25
N PHE A 37 -20.94 -2.62 -47.52
CA PHE A 37 -19.51 -2.62 -47.82
C PHE A 37 -18.82 -3.92 -47.38
N ASN A 38 -19.52 -4.81 -46.67
CA ASN A 38 -19.00 -6.09 -46.21
C ASN A 38 -18.94 -7.16 -47.33
N VAL A 39 -18.35 -6.80 -48.48
CA VAL A 39 -18.17 -7.71 -49.62
C VAL A 39 -16.98 -8.65 -49.38
N THR A 40 -15.96 -8.20 -48.66
CA THR A 40 -14.73 -8.95 -48.36
C THR A 40 -14.80 -9.78 -47.08
N GLY A 41 -15.82 -9.57 -46.23
CA GLY A 41 -15.97 -10.26 -44.94
C GLY A 41 -15.09 -9.70 -43.81
N GLU A 42 -14.40 -8.57 -44.02
CA GLU A 42 -13.46 -7.98 -43.06
C GLU A 42 -14.10 -6.92 -42.14
N LEU A 43 -15.32 -6.47 -42.46
CA LEU A 43 -16.05 -5.43 -41.75
C LEU A 43 -17.14 -6.04 -40.88
N TYR A 44 -17.19 -5.62 -39.61
CA TYR A 44 -18.30 -6.01 -38.75
C TYR A 44 -18.77 -4.86 -37.86
N TRP A 45 -20.09 -4.78 -37.71
CA TRP A 45 -20.73 -3.85 -36.79
C TRP A 45 -20.76 -4.45 -35.39
N THR A 46 -19.98 -3.87 -34.48
CA THR A 46 -19.93 -4.30 -33.08
C THR A 46 -20.46 -3.21 -32.17
N LYS A 47 -20.92 -3.60 -30.99
CA LYS A 47 -21.35 -2.68 -29.93
C LYS A 47 -20.34 -2.72 -28.80
N VAL A 48 -20.22 -1.61 -28.07
CA VAL A 48 -19.49 -1.61 -26.80
C VAL A 48 -20.12 -2.62 -25.85
N LYS A 49 -19.28 -3.43 -25.18
CA LYS A 49 -19.70 -4.55 -24.32
C LYS A 49 -20.66 -4.14 -23.20
N VAL A 50 -20.45 -2.95 -22.65
CA VAL A 50 -21.33 -2.34 -21.63
C VAL A 50 -21.91 -1.06 -22.21
N ASN A 51 -23.23 -1.03 -22.32
CA ASN A 51 -23.95 0.03 -23.04
C ASN A 51 -25.31 0.32 -22.38
N PHE A 52 -26.09 1.22 -23.00
CA PHE A 52 -27.40 1.65 -22.52
C PHE A 52 -28.56 1.12 -23.37
N ASP A 53 -28.40 -0.01 -24.07
CA ASP A 53 -29.45 -0.56 -24.95
C ASP A 53 -30.69 -1.04 -24.17
N ASN A 54 -30.50 -1.50 -22.94
CA ASN A 54 -31.58 -1.90 -22.06
C ASN A 54 -31.31 -1.43 -20.62
N VAL A 55 -32.34 -1.46 -19.78
CA VAL A 55 -32.25 -0.98 -18.40
C VAL A 55 -31.21 -1.77 -17.59
N GLY A 56 -31.11 -3.08 -17.79
CA GLY A 56 -30.14 -3.93 -17.07
C GLY A 56 -28.68 -3.61 -17.41
N ALA A 57 -28.37 -3.49 -18.71
CA ALA A 57 -27.07 -3.06 -19.20
C ALA A 57 -26.77 -1.62 -18.78
N GLY A 58 -27.78 -0.75 -18.77
CA GLY A 58 -27.67 0.61 -18.24
C GLY A 58 -27.33 0.64 -16.75
N TYR A 59 -27.89 -0.25 -15.92
CA TYR A 59 -27.49 -0.40 -14.52
C TYR A 59 -26.04 -0.85 -14.39
N LEU A 60 -25.60 -1.82 -15.21
CA LEU A 60 -24.20 -2.27 -15.21
C LEU A 60 -23.25 -1.14 -15.64
N ALA A 61 -23.62 -0.35 -16.65
CA ALA A 61 -22.88 0.82 -17.10
C ALA A 61 -22.76 1.87 -15.99
N LEU A 62 -23.86 2.20 -15.33
CA LEU A 62 -23.87 3.14 -14.21
C LEU A 62 -23.07 2.63 -13.01
N LEU A 63 -23.06 1.32 -12.76
CA LEU A 63 -22.23 0.71 -11.73
C LEU A 63 -20.73 0.86 -12.03
N GLN A 64 -20.32 0.65 -13.29
CA GLN A 64 -18.93 0.87 -13.73
C GLN A 64 -18.51 2.34 -13.62
N VAL A 65 -19.40 3.26 -14.00
CA VAL A 65 -19.20 4.70 -13.80
C VAL A 65 -19.09 5.05 -12.31
N ALA A 66 -19.99 4.53 -11.47
CA ALA A 66 -19.98 4.82 -10.03
C ALA A 66 -18.73 4.30 -9.31
N THR A 67 -18.13 3.20 -9.80
CA THR A 67 -16.89 2.61 -9.25
C THR A 67 -15.61 3.16 -9.88
N PHE A 68 -15.73 4.07 -10.86
CA PHE A 68 -14.60 4.61 -11.64
C PHE A 68 -13.73 3.55 -12.31
N LYS A 69 -14.30 2.39 -12.68
CA LYS A 69 -13.60 1.31 -13.38
C LYS A 69 -14.29 0.98 -14.69
N GLY A 70 -13.56 1.08 -15.81
CA GLY A 70 -14.12 0.84 -17.15
C GLY A 70 -15.05 1.95 -17.66
N TRP A 71 -15.18 3.06 -16.93
CA TRP A 71 -16.07 4.16 -17.25
C TRP A 71 -15.64 5.00 -18.46
N MET A 72 -14.34 5.00 -18.78
CA MET A 72 -13.79 5.75 -19.93
C MET A 72 -14.41 5.27 -21.24
N ASP A 73 -14.49 3.96 -21.46
CA ASP A 73 -15.02 3.38 -22.71
C ASP A 73 -16.50 3.73 -22.91
N ILE A 74 -17.28 3.75 -21.82
CA ILE A 74 -18.69 4.13 -21.82
C ILE A 74 -18.85 5.61 -22.14
N MET A 75 -18.00 6.45 -21.54
CA MET A 75 -18.05 7.90 -21.69
C MET A 75 -17.61 8.33 -23.09
N TYR A 76 -16.53 7.75 -23.62
CA TYR A 76 -16.09 8.01 -24.99
C TYR A 76 -17.16 7.60 -26.01
N ALA A 77 -17.73 6.40 -25.87
CA ALA A 77 -18.84 5.96 -26.73
C ALA A 77 -20.08 6.86 -26.64
N ALA A 78 -20.34 7.47 -25.48
CA ALA A 78 -21.43 8.42 -25.31
C ALA A 78 -21.16 9.80 -25.91
N VAL A 79 -19.95 10.30 -25.79
CA VAL A 79 -19.53 11.61 -26.31
C VAL A 79 -19.37 11.57 -27.83
N ASP A 80 -18.87 10.46 -28.36
CA ASP A 80 -18.75 10.24 -29.80
C ASP A 80 -20.07 9.82 -30.46
N SER A 81 -21.13 9.60 -29.65
CA SER A 81 -22.43 9.15 -30.15
C SER A 81 -23.13 10.21 -31.00
N ARG A 82 -23.68 9.76 -32.13
CA ARG A 82 -24.47 10.55 -33.06
C ARG A 82 -25.95 10.15 -33.03
N GLY A 83 -26.51 9.75 -34.18
CA GLY A 83 -27.85 9.20 -34.34
C GLY A 83 -27.94 7.72 -33.99
N TYR A 84 -29.12 7.15 -34.21
CA TYR A 84 -29.38 5.72 -34.04
C TYR A 84 -28.68 4.93 -35.15
N GLU A 85 -27.86 3.93 -34.78
CA GLU A 85 -27.10 3.10 -35.72
C GLU A 85 -26.22 3.88 -36.73
N GLU A 86 -25.80 5.10 -36.36
CA GLU A 86 -24.81 5.89 -37.09
C GLU A 86 -23.39 5.63 -36.55
N GLN A 87 -22.39 5.75 -37.42
CA GLN A 87 -20.99 5.64 -37.04
C GLN A 87 -20.61 6.78 -36.09
N PRO A 88 -19.92 6.49 -34.96
CA PRO A 88 -19.50 7.53 -34.03
C PRO A 88 -18.51 8.49 -34.67
N GLN A 89 -18.61 9.77 -34.29
CA GLN A 89 -17.67 10.81 -34.70
C GLN A 89 -17.04 11.39 -33.45
N TRP A 90 -15.72 11.58 -33.50
CA TRP A 90 -14.95 12.11 -32.39
C TRP A 90 -15.55 13.43 -31.87
N GLU A 91 -15.92 13.44 -30.59
CA GLU A 91 -16.48 14.58 -29.85
C GLU A 91 -17.73 15.25 -30.44
N HIS A 92 -18.54 14.53 -31.23
CA HIS A 92 -19.76 15.10 -31.81
C HIS A 92 -20.75 15.61 -30.76
N ASN A 93 -20.91 14.88 -29.66
CA ASN A 93 -21.86 15.19 -28.60
C ASN A 93 -21.17 15.49 -27.26
N LEU A 94 -20.29 16.50 -27.28
CA LEU A 94 -19.46 16.91 -26.15
C LEU A 94 -20.24 17.20 -24.86
N TYR A 95 -21.48 17.68 -24.96
CA TYR A 95 -22.31 17.97 -23.78
C TYR A 95 -22.69 16.73 -22.96
N MET A 96 -22.53 15.51 -23.50
CA MET A 96 -22.84 14.27 -22.78
C MET A 96 -21.89 13.99 -21.61
N TYR A 97 -20.72 14.64 -21.55
CA TYR A 97 -19.90 14.64 -20.33
C TYR A 97 -20.69 15.12 -19.10
N ILE A 98 -21.57 16.11 -19.27
CA ILE A 98 -22.37 16.69 -18.17
C ILE A 98 -23.27 15.63 -17.56
N TYR A 99 -23.84 14.72 -18.36
CA TYR A 99 -24.67 13.62 -17.86
C TYR A 99 -23.90 12.74 -16.86
N PHE A 100 -22.66 12.34 -17.19
CA PHE A 100 -21.83 11.52 -16.30
C PHE A 100 -21.33 12.31 -15.10
N VAL A 101 -20.98 13.58 -15.26
CA VAL A 101 -20.55 14.44 -14.13
C VAL A 101 -21.69 14.60 -13.11
N VAL A 102 -22.91 14.91 -13.57
CA VAL A 102 -24.09 14.98 -12.70
C VAL A 102 -24.35 13.62 -12.04
N PHE A 103 -24.28 12.52 -12.80
CA PHE A 103 -24.45 11.20 -12.21
C PHE A 103 -23.37 10.85 -11.17
N ILE A 104 -22.11 11.23 -11.37
CA ILE A 104 -21.03 10.97 -10.40
C ILE A 104 -21.25 11.82 -9.13
N ILE A 105 -21.55 13.11 -9.28
CA ILE A 105 -21.74 14.01 -8.15
C ILE A 105 -22.96 13.58 -7.33
N PHE A 106 -24.10 13.32 -7.97
CA PHE A 106 -25.32 12.97 -7.24
C PHE A 106 -25.38 11.46 -6.95
N GLY A 107 -25.23 10.61 -7.96
CA GLY A 107 -25.31 9.17 -7.81
C GLY A 107 -24.24 8.62 -6.86
N SER A 108 -22.95 8.84 -7.13
CA SER A 108 -21.90 8.23 -6.31
C SER A 108 -21.81 8.83 -4.91
N PHE A 109 -21.93 10.15 -4.76
CA PHE A 109 -21.85 10.78 -3.44
C PHE A 109 -23.03 10.38 -2.54
N PHE A 110 -24.28 10.46 -3.03
CA PHE A 110 -25.44 10.12 -2.20
C PHE A 110 -25.51 8.62 -1.90
N THR A 111 -25.24 7.75 -2.88
CA THR A 111 -25.31 6.30 -2.65
C THR A 111 -24.20 5.80 -1.72
N LEU A 112 -22.95 6.23 -1.91
CA LEU A 112 -21.85 5.83 -1.04
C LEU A 112 -22.03 6.37 0.38
N ASN A 113 -22.42 7.63 0.55
CA ASN A 113 -22.63 8.20 1.88
C ASN A 113 -23.79 7.55 2.61
N LEU A 114 -24.92 7.29 1.94
CA LEU A 114 -26.04 6.57 2.53
C LEU A 114 -25.66 5.14 2.89
N PHE A 115 -24.99 4.43 1.99
CA PHE A 115 -24.56 3.04 2.23
C PHE A 115 -23.60 2.94 3.41
N ILE A 116 -22.57 3.79 3.45
CA ILE A 116 -21.60 3.87 4.56
C ILE A 116 -22.34 4.24 5.85
N GLY A 117 -23.26 5.21 5.82
CA GLY A 117 -24.05 5.62 6.97
C GLY A 117 -24.90 4.48 7.56
N VAL A 118 -25.64 3.78 6.70
CA VAL A 118 -26.49 2.64 7.11
C VAL A 118 -25.64 1.49 7.65
N ILE A 119 -24.52 1.18 7.01
CA ILE A 119 -23.61 0.12 7.46
C ILE A 119 -22.99 0.47 8.83
N ILE A 120 -22.48 1.69 8.99
CA ILE A 120 -21.89 2.13 10.26
C ILE A 120 -22.94 2.11 11.37
N ASP A 121 -24.15 2.60 11.09
CA ASP A 121 -25.23 2.56 12.07
C ASP A 121 -25.62 1.12 12.43
N ASN A 122 -25.72 0.22 11.44
CA ASN A 122 -25.98 -1.19 11.67
C ASN A 122 -24.90 -1.84 12.54
N PHE A 123 -23.62 -1.60 12.23
CA PHE A 123 -22.50 -2.10 13.05
C PHE A 123 -22.53 -1.53 14.47
N ASN A 124 -22.85 -0.25 14.64
CA ASN A 124 -22.99 0.37 15.95
C ASN A 124 -24.16 -0.24 16.75
N GLN A 125 -25.28 -0.53 16.09
CA GLN A 125 -26.41 -1.22 16.71
C GLN A 125 -26.04 -2.65 17.12
N GLN A 126 -25.36 -3.42 16.27
CA GLN A 126 -24.88 -4.77 16.60
C GLN A 126 -23.90 -4.74 17.77
N LYS A 127 -22.97 -3.77 17.79
CA LYS A 127 -22.01 -3.60 18.88
C LYS A 127 -22.68 -3.27 20.23
N LYS A 128 -23.76 -2.48 20.22
CA LYS A 128 -24.55 -2.20 21.43
C LYS A 128 -25.31 -3.44 21.92
N LYS A 129 -25.91 -4.22 21.00
CA LYS A 129 -26.66 -5.45 21.34
C LYS A 129 -25.76 -6.51 21.96
N ILE A 130 -24.56 -6.70 21.41
CA ILE A 130 -23.55 -7.63 21.93
C ILE A 130 -22.76 -6.95 23.06
N ARG A 131 -23.43 -6.43 24.10
CA ARG A 131 -22.86 -5.85 25.35
C ARG A 131 -21.41 -5.27 25.26
N GLY A 132 -21.10 -4.49 24.22
CA GLY A 132 -19.75 -3.94 24.02
C GLY A 132 -18.60 -4.94 23.81
N GLN A 133 -18.88 -6.21 23.48
CA GLN A 133 -17.86 -7.17 23.05
C GLN A 133 -17.58 -7.00 21.55
N ASP A 134 -16.30 -7.08 21.17
CA ASP A 134 -15.86 -6.91 19.79
C ASP A 134 -16.37 -8.06 18.90
N ILE A 135 -17.09 -7.71 17.85
CA ILE A 135 -17.86 -8.64 16.98
C ILE A 135 -16.94 -9.58 16.18
N PHE A 136 -15.72 -9.13 15.87
CA PHE A 136 -14.80 -9.81 14.95
C PHE A 136 -13.71 -10.63 15.65
N MET A 137 -13.68 -10.66 16.99
CA MET A 137 -12.58 -11.26 17.73
C MET A 137 -12.93 -12.62 18.29
N THR A 138 -12.05 -13.60 18.08
CA THR A 138 -12.09 -14.84 18.86
C THR A 138 -11.66 -14.60 20.31
N GLU A 139 -12.00 -15.53 21.21
CA GLU A 139 -11.59 -15.43 22.61
C GLU A 139 -10.06 -15.38 22.80
N GLU A 140 -9.31 -16.06 21.94
CA GLU A 140 -7.85 -16.04 21.94
C GLU A 140 -7.29 -14.69 21.48
N GLN A 141 -7.82 -14.16 20.36
CA GLN A 141 -7.44 -12.83 19.87
C GLN A 141 -7.75 -11.74 20.90
N LYS A 142 -8.86 -11.88 21.65
CA LYS A 142 -9.22 -10.98 22.74
C LYS A 142 -8.22 -11.01 23.89
N LYS A 143 -7.67 -12.18 24.24
CA LYS A 143 -6.58 -12.30 25.23
C LYS A 143 -5.32 -11.56 24.74
N TYR A 144 -4.93 -11.75 23.48
CA TYR A 144 -3.80 -11.05 22.87
C TYR A 144 -4.00 -9.53 22.86
N TYR A 145 -5.16 -9.06 22.42
CA TYR A 145 -5.53 -7.64 22.43
C TYR A 145 -5.45 -7.04 23.84
N ASN A 146 -5.99 -7.71 24.85
CA ASN A 146 -5.93 -7.25 26.24
C ASN A 146 -4.49 -7.20 26.78
N ALA A 147 -3.64 -8.16 26.42
CA ALA A 147 -2.22 -8.14 26.77
C ALA A 147 -1.49 -6.97 26.09
N MET A 148 -1.76 -6.72 24.81
CA MET A 148 -1.18 -5.61 24.05
C MET A 148 -1.64 -4.26 24.58
N LYS A 149 -2.93 -4.10 24.91
CA LYS A 149 -3.48 -2.90 25.56
C LYS A 149 -2.80 -2.61 26.90
N LYS A 150 -2.52 -3.65 27.71
CA LYS A 150 -1.73 -3.51 28.96
C LYS A 150 -0.29 -3.05 28.70
N LEU A 151 0.33 -3.47 27.59
CA LEU A 151 1.66 -3.03 27.19
C LEU A 151 1.70 -1.53 26.84
N GLY A 152 0.61 -1.00 26.26
CA GLY A 152 0.45 0.43 25.98
C GLY A 152 0.31 1.29 27.25
N SER A 153 -0.35 0.77 28.29
CA SER A 153 -0.57 1.46 29.57
C SER A 153 0.59 1.31 30.57
N LYS A 154 1.84 1.22 30.09
CA LYS A 154 3.01 0.84 30.90
C LYS A 154 3.22 1.79 32.08
N LYS A 155 3.35 1.24 33.30
CA LYS A 155 3.82 2.01 34.47
C LYS A 155 5.22 2.58 34.19
N PRO A 156 5.54 3.80 34.67
CA PRO A 156 6.88 4.36 34.51
C PRO A 156 7.92 3.39 35.08
N GLN A 157 8.96 3.09 34.29
CA GLN A 157 10.04 2.23 34.74
C GLN A 157 10.85 2.96 35.82
N LYS A 158 11.30 2.22 36.84
CA LYS A 158 12.21 2.78 37.86
C LYS A 158 13.46 3.34 37.18
N PRO A 159 13.99 4.50 37.63
CA PRO A 159 15.21 5.06 37.07
C PRO A 159 16.38 4.08 37.25
N ILE A 160 17.25 4.02 36.24
CA ILE A 160 18.40 3.12 36.23
C ILE A 160 19.41 3.60 37.27
N PRO A 161 19.93 2.73 38.17
CA PRO A 161 20.89 3.14 39.17
C PRO A 161 22.21 3.61 38.52
N ARG A 162 22.76 4.71 39.04
CA ARG A 162 24.04 5.25 38.56
C ARG A 162 25.19 4.28 38.90
N PRO A 163 26.12 4.01 37.97
CA PRO A 163 27.28 3.16 38.27
C PRO A 163 28.21 3.83 39.29
N LEU A 164 28.84 3.04 40.16
CA LEU A 164 29.72 3.54 41.23
C LEU A 164 31.07 4.07 40.70
N ASN A 165 31.51 3.61 39.53
CA ASN A 165 32.80 3.99 38.96
C ASN A 165 32.74 5.42 38.37
N LYS A 166 33.70 6.29 38.72
CA LYS A 166 33.74 7.70 38.27
C LYS A 166 33.70 7.85 36.74
N TYR A 167 34.53 7.11 36.01
CA TYR A 167 34.57 7.15 34.55
C TYR A 167 33.27 6.67 33.91
N GLN A 168 32.69 5.60 34.46
CA GLN A 168 31.43 5.07 33.95
C GLN A 168 30.24 5.98 34.30
N GLY A 169 30.27 6.63 35.46
CA GLY A 169 29.30 7.65 35.86
C GLY A 169 29.33 8.84 34.91
N PHE A 170 30.51 9.29 34.49
CA PHE A 170 30.63 10.35 33.49
C PHE A 170 30.04 9.95 32.13
N ILE A 171 30.32 8.74 31.64
CA ILE A 171 29.73 8.23 30.39
C ILE A 171 28.21 8.08 30.53
N PHE A 172 27.73 7.59 31.68
CA PHE A 172 26.30 7.49 31.98
C PHE A 172 25.62 8.88 31.96
N ASP A 173 26.26 9.90 32.54
CA ASP A 173 25.73 11.25 32.57
C ASP A 173 25.69 11.88 31.16
N ILE A 174 26.62 11.54 30.26
CA ILE A 174 26.58 11.96 28.85
C ILE A 174 25.43 11.27 28.10
N VAL A 175 25.33 9.94 28.19
CA VAL A 175 24.33 9.16 27.46
C VAL A 175 22.90 9.49 27.91
N THR A 176 22.72 9.82 29.19
CA THR A 176 21.39 10.12 29.75
C THR A 176 20.92 11.54 29.41
N LYS A 177 21.80 12.43 28.94
CA LYS A 177 21.41 13.79 28.54
C LYS A 177 20.54 13.77 27.28
N GLN A 178 19.45 14.55 27.31
CA GLN A 178 18.57 14.74 26.16
C GLN A 178 19.32 15.21 24.89
N ALA A 179 20.37 16.03 25.05
CA ALA A 179 21.18 16.52 23.94
C ALA A 179 21.85 15.38 23.15
N PHE A 180 22.26 14.29 23.82
CA PHE A 180 22.83 13.12 23.16
C PHE A 180 21.80 12.45 22.26
N ASP A 181 20.59 12.17 22.78
CA ASP A 181 19.50 11.57 22.00
C ASP A 181 19.06 12.47 20.82
N VAL A 182 19.04 13.79 20.99
CA VAL A 182 18.74 14.74 19.89
C VAL A 182 19.83 14.72 18.80
N THR A 183 21.09 14.61 19.20
CA THR A 183 22.23 14.56 18.26
C THR A 183 22.17 13.28 17.41
N ILE A 184 21.89 12.13 18.03
CA ILE A 184 21.68 10.87 17.31
C ILE A 184 20.48 10.96 16.37
N MET A 185 19.38 11.57 16.80
CA MET A 185 18.20 11.77 15.95
C MET A 185 18.55 12.57 14.70
N PHE A 186 19.31 13.66 14.86
CA PHE A 186 19.78 14.47 13.73
C PHE A 186 20.67 13.67 12.77
N LEU A 187 21.60 12.86 13.29
CA LEU A 187 22.46 12.00 12.48
C LEU A 187 21.69 10.92 11.70
N ILE A 188 20.62 10.37 12.28
CA ILE A 188 19.72 9.44 11.58
C ILE A 188 19.02 10.16 10.41
N CYS A 189 18.52 11.37 10.62
CA CYS A 189 17.94 12.18 9.54
C CYS A 189 18.95 12.48 8.44
N LEU A 190 20.19 12.84 8.79
CA LEU A 190 21.25 13.08 7.82
C LEU A 190 21.56 11.80 7.02
N ASN A 191 21.62 10.64 7.68
CA ASN A 191 21.80 9.36 6.99
C ASN A 191 20.64 9.04 6.04
N MET A 192 19.40 9.36 6.42
CA MET A 192 18.25 9.20 5.53
C MET A 192 18.40 10.06 4.26
N VAL A 193 18.79 11.32 4.39
CA VAL A 193 19.05 12.20 3.24
C VAL A 193 20.12 11.61 2.33
N THR A 194 21.20 11.04 2.89
CA THR A 194 22.24 10.40 2.06
C THR A 194 21.72 9.22 1.25
N MET A 195 20.77 8.45 1.78
CA MET A 195 20.12 7.36 1.04
C MET A 195 19.17 7.89 -0.04
N MET A 196 18.57 9.07 0.14
CA MET A 196 17.69 9.69 -0.87
C MET A 196 18.45 10.29 -2.07
N VAL A 197 19.76 10.55 -1.92
CA VAL A 197 20.63 11.08 -2.98
C VAL A 197 21.12 9.97 -3.94
N GLU A 198 20.90 8.70 -3.61
CA GLU A 198 21.13 7.54 -4.49
C GLU A 198 20.24 7.63 -5.75
N THR A 199 20.81 7.43 -6.93
CA THR A 199 20.18 7.53 -8.26
C THR A 199 20.72 6.38 -9.13
N ASP A 200 20.00 6.01 -10.19
CA ASP A 200 20.36 4.83 -11.00
C ASP A 200 21.65 5.03 -11.82
N ASP A 201 21.82 6.19 -12.46
CA ASP A 201 23.03 6.52 -13.23
C ASP A 201 23.93 7.47 -12.43
N GLN A 202 24.92 6.92 -11.73
CA GLN A 202 25.87 7.70 -10.93
C GLN A 202 27.30 7.62 -11.47
N SER A 203 27.99 8.77 -11.42
CA SER A 203 29.42 8.79 -11.67
C SER A 203 30.15 7.92 -10.62
N PRO A 204 31.25 7.25 -11.01
CA PRO A 204 32.00 6.38 -10.10
C PRO A 204 32.53 7.15 -8.87
N GLU A 205 32.81 8.45 -9.02
CA GLU A 205 33.19 9.32 -7.91
C GLU A 205 32.09 9.49 -6.87
N LYS A 206 30.83 9.74 -7.32
CA LYS A 206 29.68 9.89 -6.43
C LYS A 206 29.43 8.59 -5.63
N VAL A 207 29.53 7.43 -6.28
CA VAL A 207 29.39 6.12 -5.64
C VAL A 207 30.45 5.94 -4.53
N ASN A 208 31.71 6.28 -4.82
CA ASN A 208 32.80 6.16 -3.85
C ASN A 208 32.66 7.11 -2.66
N ILE A 209 32.26 8.37 -2.91
CA ILE A 209 32.00 9.35 -1.84
C ILE A 209 30.86 8.85 -0.96
N LEU A 210 29.76 8.40 -1.56
CA LEU A 210 28.60 7.93 -0.83
C LEU A 210 28.87 6.65 -0.05
N ALA A 211 29.72 5.75 -0.56
CA ALA A 211 30.19 4.58 0.17
C ALA A 211 31.01 4.97 1.42
N LYS A 212 31.93 5.94 1.31
CA LYS A 212 32.70 6.46 2.46
C LYS A 212 31.81 7.12 3.50
N VAL A 213 30.84 7.92 3.06
CA VAL A 213 29.85 8.55 3.95
C VAL A 213 28.99 7.49 4.65
N ASN A 214 28.55 6.46 3.94
CA ASN A 214 27.81 5.34 4.51
C ASN A 214 28.62 4.57 5.56
N LEU A 215 29.91 4.36 5.32
CA LEU A 215 30.82 3.74 6.29
C LEU A 215 31.00 4.61 7.55
N LEU A 216 31.12 5.94 7.38
CA LEU A 216 31.19 6.90 8.47
C LEU A 216 29.96 6.79 9.38
N PHE A 217 28.75 6.73 8.81
CA PHE A 217 27.52 6.55 9.60
C PHE A 217 27.49 5.23 10.36
N VAL A 218 27.93 4.12 9.75
CA VAL A 218 28.03 2.83 10.45
C VAL A 218 28.99 2.94 11.64
N ALA A 219 30.15 3.58 11.46
CA ALA A 219 31.10 3.79 12.53
C ALA A 219 30.50 4.63 13.68
N ILE A 220 29.81 5.73 13.37
CA ILE A 220 29.15 6.59 14.36
C ILE A 220 28.08 5.82 15.15
N PHE A 221 27.19 5.08 14.49
CA PHE A 221 26.14 4.29 15.17
C PHE A 221 26.70 3.10 15.95
N THR A 222 27.80 2.51 15.49
CA THR A 222 28.52 1.48 16.24
C THR A 222 29.12 2.07 17.51
N GLY A 223 29.73 3.25 17.41
CA GLY A 223 30.23 4.02 18.55
C GLY A 223 29.14 4.37 19.56
N GLU A 224 27.99 4.86 19.09
CA GLU A 224 26.81 5.10 19.93
C GLU A 224 26.42 3.85 20.73
N CYS A 225 26.30 2.71 20.05
CA CYS A 225 25.92 1.46 20.68
C CYS A 225 26.93 1.01 21.74
N ILE A 226 28.23 1.10 21.45
CA ILE A 226 29.31 0.75 22.40
C ILE A 226 29.25 1.65 23.63
N VAL A 227 29.09 2.97 23.43
CA VAL A 227 29.00 3.95 24.52
C VAL A 227 27.75 3.69 25.39
N LYS A 228 26.60 3.39 24.78
CA LYS A 228 25.37 3.03 25.52
C LYS A 228 25.51 1.72 26.29
N MET A 229 26.16 0.70 25.72
CA MET A 229 26.42 -0.56 26.41
C MET A 229 27.36 -0.37 27.61
N ALA A 230 28.41 0.45 27.46
CA ALA A 230 29.33 0.77 28.57
C ALA A 230 28.64 1.53 29.70
N ALA A 231 27.74 2.47 29.38
CA ALA A 231 26.95 3.21 30.36
C ALA A 231 25.95 2.32 31.11
N LEU A 232 25.12 1.57 30.38
CA LEU A 232 23.91 0.93 30.90
C LEU A 232 24.10 -0.55 31.27
N ARG A 233 25.16 -1.21 30.82
CA ARG A 233 25.45 -2.65 31.06
C ARG A 233 24.21 -3.53 30.78
N HIS A 234 23.76 -4.32 31.76
CA HIS A 234 22.59 -5.20 31.62
C HIS A 234 21.27 -4.45 31.41
N TYR A 235 21.15 -3.20 31.89
CA TYR A 235 19.95 -2.39 31.67
C TYR A 235 19.80 -1.98 30.20
N TYR A 236 20.86 -2.04 29.39
CA TYR A 236 20.79 -1.83 27.94
C TYR A 236 19.77 -2.76 27.29
N PHE A 237 19.81 -4.05 27.64
CA PHE A 237 18.94 -5.09 27.08
C PHE A 237 17.51 -5.09 27.64
N THR A 238 17.22 -4.27 28.65
CA THR A 238 15.84 -4.15 29.17
C THR A 238 14.96 -3.27 28.27
N ASN A 239 15.57 -2.36 27.50
CA ASN A 239 14.84 -1.47 26.61
C ASN A 239 14.78 -2.04 25.17
N SER A 240 13.59 -2.39 24.71
CA SER A 240 13.37 -2.93 23.35
C SER A 240 13.89 -2.00 22.24
N TRP A 241 13.88 -0.68 22.45
CA TRP A 241 14.43 0.27 21.47
C TRP A 241 15.95 0.21 21.35
N ASN A 242 16.65 -0.08 22.45
CA ASN A 242 18.10 -0.26 22.43
C ASN A 242 18.47 -1.62 21.81
N ILE A 243 17.67 -2.67 22.05
CA ILE A 243 17.84 -3.97 21.38
C ILE A 243 17.64 -3.81 19.86
N PHE A 244 16.57 -3.12 19.44
CA PHE A 244 16.31 -2.85 18.03
C PHE A 244 17.48 -2.10 17.38
N ASP A 245 17.99 -1.05 18.04
CA ASP A 245 19.14 -0.29 17.58
C ASP A 245 20.38 -1.17 17.40
N PHE A 246 20.67 -2.02 18.39
CA PHE A 246 21.78 -2.99 18.36
C PHE A 246 21.66 -3.97 17.18
N VAL A 247 20.49 -4.55 16.95
CA VAL A 247 20.24 -5.45 15.81
C VAL A 247 20.49 -4.73 14.49
N VAL A 248 20.02 -3.49 14.34
CA VAL A 248 20.25 -2.69 13.13
C VAL A 248 21.73 -2.34 12.94
N VAL A 249 22.50 -2.10 14.02
CA VAL A 249 23.96 -1.91 13.93
C VAL A 249 24.63 -3.19 13.43
N ILE A 250 24.29 -4.35 14.00
CA ILE A 250 24.85 -5.64 13.57
C ILE A 250 24.55 -5.90 12.09
N LEU A 251 23.28 -5.79 11.68
CA LEU A 251 22.89 -5.98 10.27
C LEU A 251 23.62 -5.00 9.34
N SER A 252 23.90 -3.79 9.82
CA SER A 252 24.65 -2.79 9.07
C SER A 252 26.12 -3.18 8.86
N ILE A 253 26.78 -3.68 9.92
CA ILE A 253 28.18 -4.15 9.85
C ILE A 253 28.28 -5.38 8.94
N VAL A 254 27.38 -6.36 9.16
CA VAL A 254 27.29 -7.57 8.33
C VAL A 254 27.05 -7.18 6.87
N GLY A 255 26.11 -6.28 6.59
CA GLY A 255 25.82 -5.81 5.24
C GLY A 255 27.01 -5.14 4.55
N THR A 256 27.80 -4.33 5.27
CA THR A 256 29.02 -3.72 4.71
C THR A 256 30.10 -4.76 4.43
N VAL A 257 30.36 -5.68 5.37
CA VAL A 257 31.40 -6.71 5.21
C VAL A 257 31.03 -7.70 4.11
N LEU A 258 29.76 -8.11 4.03
CA LEU A 258 29.29 -9.00 2.96
C LEU A 258 29.39 -8.32 1.59
N SER A 259 29.11 -7.03 1.47
CA SER A 259 29.25 -6.31 0.19
C SER A 259 30.68 -6.42 -0.36
N ASP A 260 31.68 -6.28 0.49
CA ASP A 260 33.09 -6.33 0.09
C ASP A 260 33.55 -7.77 -0.25
N ILE A 261 33.01 -8.78 0.43
CA ILE A 261 33.32 -10.20 0.17
C ILE A 261 32.63 -10.69 -1.11
N ILE A 262 31.36 -10.35 -1.31
CA ILE A 262 30.55 -10.79 -2.44
C ILE A 262 31.12 -10.24 -3.75
N GLN A 263 31.60 -8.98 -3.76
CA GLN A 263 32.33 -8.42 -4.91
C GLN A 263 33.58 -9.23 -5.31
N LYS A 264 34.19 -9.96 -4.36
CA LYS A 264 35.39 -10.78 -4.62
C LYS A 264 35.07 -12.22 -5.02
N TYR A 265 33.97 -12.80 -4.56
CA TYR A 265 33.74 -14.26 -4.66
C TYR A 265 32.45 -14.68 -5.39
N PHE A 266 31.37 -13.90 -5.42
CA PHE A 266 30.08 -14.33 -5.98
C PHE A 266 29.24 -13.18 -6.57
N PHE A 267 28.96 -13.21 -7.87
CA PHE A 267 28.18 -12.16 -8.55
C PHE A 267 26.68 -12.50 -8.64
N SER A 268 25.98 -12.59 -7.51
CA SER A 268 24.50 -12.65 -7.53
C SER A 268 23.89 -11.26 -7.36
N PRO A 269 23.29 -10.67 -8.41
CA PRO A 269 22.69 -9.33 -8.34
C PRO A 269 21.49 -9.26 -7.38
N THR A 270 20.83 -10.38 -7.11
CA THR A 270 19.67 -10.43 -6.19
C THR A 270 20.10 -10.30 -4.73
N LEU A 271 21.19 -10.96 -4.31
CA LEU A 271 21.71 -10.86 -2.95
C LEU A 271 22.15 -9.43 -2.61
N PHE A 272 22.75 -8.74 -3.58
CA PHE A 272 23.15 -7.35 -3.42
C PHE A 272 21.96 -6.42 -3.19
N ARG A 273 20.83 -6.65 -3.89
CA ARG A 273 19.58 -5.91 -3.66
C ARG A 273 19.06 -6.13 -2.24
N VAL A 274 19.06 -7.37 -1.74
CA VAL A 274 18.60 -7.68 -0.38
C VAL A 274 19.48 -7.03 0.69
N ILE A 275 20.80 -7.04 0.53
CA ILE A 275 21.73 -6.38 1.46
C ILE A 275 21.50 -4.87 1.50
N ARG A 276 21.23 -4.24 0.35
CA ARG A 276 20.87 -2.82 0.28
C ARG A 276 19.56 -2.53 1.04
N LEU A 277 18.56 -3.41 0.96
CA LEU A 277 17.29 -3.26 1.70
C LEU A 277 17.48 -3.26 3.23
N ALA A 278 18.47 -3.99 3.76
CA ALA A 278 18.74 -4.00 5.20
C ALA A 278 19.06 -2.60 5.77
N ARG A 279 19.51 -1.66 4.92
CA ARG A 279 19.78 -0.26 5.30
C ARG A 279 18.51 0.50 5.67
N ILE A 280 17.34 0.08 5.19
CA ILE A 280 16.03 0.67 5.56
C ILE A 280 15.77 0.55 7.07
N GLY A 281 16.33 -0.48 7.72
CA GLY A 281 16.22 -0.65 9.17
C GLY A 281 16.75 0.54 9.98
N ARG A 282 17.69 1.33 9.42
CA ARG A 282 18.20 2.55 10.06
C ARG A 282 17.15 3.67 10.10
N ILE A 283 16.33 3.81 9.06
CA ILE A 283 15.26 4.83 8.98
C ILE A 283 14.19 4.53 10.03
N LEU A 284 13.89 3.25 10.29
CA LEU A 284 12.93 2.84 11.31
C LEU A 284 13.34 3.30 12.73
N ARG A 285 14.60 3.66 12.98
CA ARG A 285 15.04 4.22 14.26
C ARG A 285 14.37 5.56 14.58
N LEU A 286 13.91 6.32 13.56
CA LEU A 286 13.15 7.56 13.75
C LEU A 286 11.85 7.35 14.52
N ILE A 287 11.27 6.14 14.46
CA ILE A 287 10.03 5.80 15.17
C ILE A 287 10.20 5.96 16.69
N ARG A 288 11.42 5.77 17.22
CA ARG A 288 11.70 5.97 18.65
C ARG A 288 11.42 7.41 19.10
N GLY A 289 11.78 8.39 18.28
CA GLY A 289 11.60 9.82 18.58
C GLY A 289 10.19 10.34 18.30
N ALA A 290 9.50 9.74 17.33
CA ALA A 290 8.19 10.19 16.88
C ALA A 290 7.05 9.56 17.69
N LYS A 291 6.68 10.20 18.81
CA LYS A 291 5.57 9.74 19.69
C LYS A 291 4.26 9.53 18.92
N GLY A 292 3.90 10.42 18.00
CA GLY A 292 2.68 10.31 17.18
C GLY A 292 2.68 9.09 16.26
N ILE A 293 3.78 8.87 15.53
CA ILE A 293 3.95 7.71 14.64
C ILE A 293 3.88 6.41 15.44
N ARG A 294 4.51 6.35 16.62
CA ARG A 294 4.45 5.16 17.48
C ARG A 294 3.03 4.85 17.92
N THR A 295 2.21 5.85 18.25
CA THR A 295 0.80 5.64 18.59
C THR A 295 0.01 5.09 17.41
N LEU A 296 0.23 5.62 16.20
CA LEU A 296 -0.41 5.14 14.97
C LEU A 296 0.01 3.71 14.63
N LEU A 297 1.31 3.40 14.68
CA LEU A 297 1.82 2.04 14.44
C LEU A 297 1.31 1.05 15.48
N PHE A 298 1.19 1.47 16.75
CA PHE A 298 0.60 0.64 17.78
C PHE A 298 -0.89 0.36 17.52
N ALA A 299 -1.65 1.37 17.10
CA ALA A 299 -3.03 1.19 16.67
C ALA A 299 -3.14 0.25 15.45
N LEU A 300 -2.21 0.37 14.49
CA LEU A 300 -2.14 -0.52 13.33
C LEU A 300 -1.84 -1.97 13.72
N MET A 301 -0.86 -2.22 14.61
CA MET A 301 -0.56 -3.58 15.07
C MET A 301 -1.75 -4.22 15.80
N ILE A 302 -2.47 -3.41 16.58
CA ILE A 302 -3.72 -3.82 17.22
C ILE A 302 -4.78 -4.16 16.17
N PHE A 303 -4.94 -3.33 15.13
CA PHE A 303 -5.88 -3.56 14.05
C PHE A 303 -5.56 -4.82 13.24
N LEU A 304 -4.29 -5.07 12.91
CA LEU A 304 -3.87 -6.28 12.21
C LEU A 304 -4.15 -7.54 13.03
N SER A 305 -4.04 -7.45 14.36
CA SER A 305 -4.41 -8.54 15.26
C SER A 305 -5.93 -8.79 15.28
N HIS A 306 -6.72 -7.78 14.90
CA HIS A 306 -8.19 -7.82 14.75
C HIS A 306 -8.65 -8.30 13.37
N GLY A 307 -7.87 -8.01 12.32
CA GLY A 307 -8.29 -8.08 10.93
C GLY A 307 -8.12 -9.43 10.23
N SER A 308 -7.70 -10.49 10.93
CA SER A 308 -7.63 -11.84 10.36
C SER A 308 -8.92 -12.60 10.68
N PRO A 309 -9.94 -12.62 9.80
CA PRO A 309 -11.01 -13.59 9.92
C PRO A 309 -10.41 -14.99 9.75
N PRO A 310 -10.79 -15.98 10.57
CA PRO A 310 -10.27 -17.36 10.50
C PRO A 310 -10.60 -18.10 9.18
N GLY A 311 -11.20 -17.42 8.19
CA GLY A 311 -11.64 -17.99 6.91
C GLY A 311 -10.66 -17.87 5.75
N LEU A 312 -9.62 -17.03 5.80
CA LEU A 312 -8.69 -16.88 4.66
C LEU A 312 -7.62 -17.99 4.57
N SER A 313 -7.52 -18.86 5.57
CA SER A 313 -6.68 -20.06 5.54
C SER A 313 -7.44 -21.34 5.16
N ARG A 314 -8.75 -21.26 4.92
CA ARG A 314 -9.54 -22.37 4.35
C ARG A 314 -9.93 -22.03 2.91
N HIS A 315 -9.03 -22.29 1.98
CA HIS A 315 -9.44 -22.50 0.60
C HIS A 315 -10.36 -23.73 0.56
N PRO A 316 -11.58 -23.64 0.01
CA PRO A 316 -12.43 -24.80 -0.25
C PRO A 316 -11.89 -25.45 -1.53
N GLY A 317 -11.08 -26.51 -1.40
CA GLY A 317 -10.55 -27.18 -2.59
C GLY A 317 -9.60 -28.36 -2.38
N THR A 318 -9.13 -28.66 -1.17
CA THR A 318 -8.27 -29.82 -0.94
C THR A 318 -8.91 -30.80 0.06
N PRO A 319 -9.25 -32.03 -0.36
CA PRO A 319 -9.59 -33.08 0.58
C PRO A 319 -8.30 -33.62 1.18
N THR A 320 -7.87 -33.10 2.33
CA THR A 320 -6.87 -33.79 3.15
C THR A 320 -7.59 -34.77 4.06
N SER A 321 -7.73 -35.99 3.56
CA SER A 321 -7.83 -37.20 4.37
C SER A 321 -6.58 -37.33 5.23
N CYS A 322 -6.68 -37.05 6.52
CA CYS A 322 -5.76 -37.61 7.51
C CYS A 322 -6.58 -38.09 8.70
N SER A 323 -6.90 -39.38 8.63
CA SER A 323 -7.30 -40.23 9.75
C SER A 323 -6.32 -40.10 10.92
N SER A 324 -6.84 -39.73 12.08
CA SER A 324 -6.15 -39.86 13.37
C SER A 324 -5.94 -41.35 13.69
N PRO A 325 -4.74 -41.81 14.08
CA PRO A 325 -4.60 -43.05 14.82
C PRO A 325 -4.86 -42.75 16.30
N THR A 326 -5.94 -43.31 16.82
CA THR A 326 -6.12 -43.63 18.24
C THR A 326 -4.93 -44.47 18.71
N ILE A 327 -4.16 -43.96 19.67
CA ILE A 327 -3.24 -44.77 20.47
C ILE A 327 -3.91 -44.93 21.84
N SER A 328 -4.28 -46.19 22.09
CA SER A 328 -4.65 -46.79 23.37
C SER A 328 -3.51 -46.77 24.37
#